data_AF-A0A939BW12-F1
#
_entry.id   AF-A0A939BW12-F1
#
_cell.length_a   1.000
_cell.length_b   1.000
_cell.length_c   1.000
_cell.angle_alpha   90.00
_cell.angle_beta   90.00
_cell.angle_gamma   90.00
#
_symmetry.space_group_name_H-M   'P 1'
#
loop_
_entity.id
_entity.type
_entity.pdbx_description
1 polymer ?
#
loop_
_entity_poly.entity_id
_entity_poly.type
_entity_poly.pdbx_seq_one_letter_code
_entity_poly.pdbx_strand_id
1 'polypeptide(L)'
;MNKRLSPWLVPLICLLLTGCGGNRPQITQAQPDYKSVKTMVLDILQTEEAKSTVSQMMKDENFKQRVIMDDPTVKNTMIQTITNPDNPHIKQLFQDPKFTSSVAKTLKNENKQLMKDLMKDPEYQKSMMAIMKDPEFERGLLDLMKSSTYRKAQMEIMKESLQSPLFQQELLKLMTKAAEQMSTTNMMTQGQKGGGGQGGGQGGGGQGGGGDKSGGGQGGSGT
;
A
#
# COMPACT_ATOMS: atom_id res chain seq x y z
N MET A 1 -36.85 44.04 69.97
CA MET A 1 -36.96 45.45 70.43
C MET A 1 -36.86 46.34 69.21
N ASN A 2 -38.02 46.75 68.70
CA ASN A 2 -38.17 47.44 67.43
C ASN A 2 -38.01 48.94 67.71
N LYS A 3 -36.95 49.57 67.21
CA LYS A 3 -36.80 51.04 67.27
C LYS A 3 -37.04 51.61 65.88
N ARG A 4 -38.22 52.22 65.76
CA ARG A 4 -38.74 52.92 64.59
C ARG A 4 -37.79 54.06 64.21
N LEU A 5 -37.24 54.00 63.00
CA LEU A 5 -36.47 55.08 62.39
C LEU A 5 -37.42 56.25 62.08
N SER A 6 -37.12 57.43 62.62
CA SER A 6 -37.93 58.65 62.46
C SER A 6 -37.91 59.14 61.01
N PRO A 7 -39.08 59.43 60.38
CA PRO A 7 -39.16 59.88 58.98
C PRO A 7 -38.78 61.36 58.78
N TRP A 8 -38.26 62.03 59.81
CA TRP A 8 -37.93 63.46 59.80
C TRP A 8 -36.42 63.76 59.63
N LEU A 9 -35.65 62.79 59.13
CA LEU A 9 -34.20 62.92 58.87
C LEU A 9 -33.85 62.80 57.36
N VAL A 10 -34.86 62.64 56.50
CA VAL A 10 -34.73 62.50 55.04
C VAL A 10 -34.69 63.84 54.27
N PRO A 11 -35.30 64.97 54.70
CA PRO A 11 -35.23 66.20 53.91
C PRO A 11 -33.93 66.99 54.12
N LEU A 12 -33.10 66.65 55.12
CA LEU A 12 -31.85 67.34 55.42
C LEU A 12 -30.68 66.92 54.50
N ILE A 13 -30.72 65.72 53.92
CA ILE A 13 -29.65 65.20 53.07
C ILE A 13 -29.84 65.54 51.57
N CYS A 14 -31.04 65.98 51.19
CA CYS A 14 -31.33 66.46 49.83
C CYS A 14 -30.90 67.93 49.59
N LEU A 15 -30.56 68.70 50.63
CA LEU A 15 -30.10 70.09 50.47
C LEU A 15 -28.60 70.23 50.17
N LEU A 16 -27.81 69.15 50.24
CA LEU A 16 -26.36 69.18 50.00
C LEU A 16 -25.96 69.00 48.52
N LEU A 17 -26.93 68.82 47.60
CA LEU A 17 -26.67 68.61 46.17
C LEU A 17 -27.06 69.80 45.28
N THR A 18 -27.66 70.87 45.82
CA THR A 18 -27.92 72.11 45.09
C THR A 18 -26.92 73.18 45.48
N GLY A 19 -25.70 73.08 44.96
CA GLY A 19 -24.63 74.00 45.27
C GLY A 19 -23.43 73.91 44.33
N CYS A 20 -23.58 74.28 43.06
CA CYS A 20 -22.50 74.92 42.29
C CYS A 20 -23.05 75.61 41.02
N GLY A 21 -23.54 76.84 41.18
CA GLY A 21 -23.58 77.82 40.09
C GLY A 21 -22.34 78.70 40.21
N GLY A 22 -21.32 78.41 39.41
CA GLY A 22 -20.03 79.10 39.43
C GLY A 22 -19.13 78.69 38.27
N ASN A 23 -19.37 79.30 37.10
CA ASN A 23 -18.50 79.43 35.93
C ASN A 23 -17.28 78.49 35.81
N ARG A 24 -17.49 77.27 35.27
CA ARG A 24 -16.45 76.41 34.68
C ARG A 24 -17.01 75.73 33.43
N PRO A 25 -16.19 75.54 32.38
CA PRO A 25 -16.68 75.27 31.04
C PRO A 25 -17.50 73.98 30.97
N GLN A 26 -18.60 74.06 30.21
CA GLN A 26 -19.51 72.96 29.89
C GLN A 26 -18.73 71.70 29.49
N ILE A 27 -18.96 70.61 30.23
CA ILE A 27 -18.90 69.27 29.67
C ILE A 27 -20.32 68.75 29.67
N THR A 28 -20.99 68.97 28.54
CA THR A 28 -22.23 68.29 28.18
C THR A 28 -21.92 66.79 28.17
N GLN A 29 -22.46 66.04 29.13
CA GLN A 29 -22.52 64.58 29.04
C GLN A 29 -23.47 64.23 27.89
N ALA A 30 -22.95 64.24 26.67
CA ALA A 30 -23.49 63.42 25.61
C ALA A 30 -23.10 61.98 25.95
N GLN A 31 -24.09 61.12 26.18
CA GLN A 31 -23.92 59.67 26.04
C GLN A 31 -23.07 59.44 24.78
N PRO A 32 -21.96 58.71 24.85
CA PRO A 32 -21.11 58.55 23.69
C PRO A 32 -21.96 57.91 22.59
N ASP A 33 -22.06 58.59 21.45
CA ASP A 33 -22.79 58.09 20.29
C ASP A 33 -22.30 56.67 20.01
N TYR A 34 -23.22 55.71 19.98
CA TYR A 34 -22.92 54.30 19.75
C TYR A 34 -22.07 54.10 18.49
N LYS A 35 -22.23 54.99 17.49
CA LYS A 35 -21.36 55.03 16.30
C LYS A 35 -19.92 55.37 16.64
N SER A 36 -19.69 56.37 17.48
CA SER A 36 -18.34 56.78 17.92
C SER A 36 -17.67 55.71 18.78
N VAL A 37 -18.42 55.03 19.66
CA VAL A 37 -17.88 53.89 20.44
C VAL A 37 -17.56 52.71 19.52
N LYS A 38 -18.43 52.42 18.54
CA LYS A 38 -18.19 51.35 17.55
C LYS A 38 -16.94 51.63 16.72
N THR A 39 -16.76 52.86 16.23
CA THR A 39 -15.56 53.24 15.48
C THR A 39 -14.32 53.14 16.34
N MET A 40 -14.37 53.61 17.59
CA MET A 40 -13.26 53.47 18.54
C MET A 40 -12.91 52.00 18.82
N VAL A 41 -13.89 51.13 19.01
CA VAL A 41 -13.66 49.68 19.21
C VAL A 41 -13.10 49.03 17.95
N LEU A 42 -13.57 49.42 16.76
CA LEU A 42 -13.02 48.94 15.49
C LEU A 42 -11.57 49.37 15.31
N ASP A 43 -11.22 50.60 15.65
CA ASP A 43 -9.85 51.11 15.56
C ASP A 43 -8.92 50.40 16.56
N ILE A 44 -9.39 50.14 17.79
CA ILE A 44 -8.66 49.33 18.78
C ILE A 44 -8.40 47.92 18.24
N LEU A 45 -9.41 47.26 17.66
CA LEU A 45 -9.25 45.93 17.08
C LEU A 45 -8.32 45.90 15.85
N GLN A 46 -8.22 47.01 15.11
CA GLN A 46 -7.34 47.12 13.94
C GLN A 46 -5.90 47.53 14.29
N THR A 47 -5.67 48.01 15.52
CA THR A 47 -4.34 48.37 16.02
C THR A 47 -3.41 47.15 16.01
N GLU A 48 -2.13 47.38 15.70
CA GLU A 48 -1.09 46.33 15.69
C GLU A 48 -0.94 45.63 17.04
N GLU A 49 -1.20 46.35 18.15
CA GLU A 49 -1.23 45.79 19.49
C GLU A 49 -2.32 44.73 19.65
N ALA A 50 -3.55 45.01 19.20
CA ALA A 50 -4.65 44.05 19.27
C ALA A 50 -4.40 42.82 18.38
N LYS A 51 -3.88 43.00 17.16
CA LYS A 51 -3.47 41.88 16.29
C LYS A 51 -2.37 41.05 16.94
N SER A 52 -1.40 41.69 17.59
CA SER A 52 -0.31 41.02 18.30
C SER A 52 -0.82 40.23 19.51
N THR A 53 -1.71 40.82 20.32
CA THR A 53 -2.33 40.15 21.47
C THR A 53 -3.19 38.97 21.03
N VAL A 54 -4.00 39.12 19.97
CA VAL A 54 -4.78 38.01 19.40
C VAL A 54 -3.85 36.91 18.84
N SER A 55 -2.76 37.28 18.16
CA SER A 55 -1.74 36.33 17.68
C SER A 55 -1.08 35.58 18.84
N GLN A 56 -0.78 36.27 19.94
CA GLN A 56 -0.21 35.67 21.15
C GLN A 56 -1.21 34.74 21.84
N MET A 57 -2.50 35.10 21.85
CA MET A 57 -3.57 34.26 22.36
C MET A 57 -3.80 33.02 21.48
N MET A 58 -3.69 33.14 20.15
CA MET A 58 -3.76 32.00 19.22
C MET A 58 -2.55 31.05 19.32
N LYS A 59 -1.42 31.51 19.86
CA LYS A 59 -0.26 30.67 20.19
C LYS A 59 -0.43 29.92 21.51
N ASP A 60 -1.41 30.28 22.35
CA ASP A 60 -1.75 29.51 23.53
C ASP A 60 -2.53 28.25 23.13
N GLU A 61 -1.93 27.08 23.37
CA GLU A 61 -2.52 25.77 23.07
C GLU A 61 -3.89 25.57 23.75
N ASN A 62 -4.10 26.13 24.94
CA ASN A 62 -5.40 26.03 25.63
C ASN A 62 -6.50 26.84 24.93
N PHE A 63 -6.14 28.00 24.38
CA PHE A 63 -7.07 28.82 23.62
C PHE A 63 -7.36 28.19 22.25
N LYS A 64 -6.32 27.76 21.55
CA LYS A 64 -6.41 27.10 20.25
C LYS A 64 -7.26 25.82 20.28
N GLN A 65 -7.06 24.96 21.29
CA GLN A 65 -7.84 23.73 21.43
C GLN A 65 -9.33 24.03 21.65
N ARG A 66 -9.68 25.03 22.47
CA ARG A 66 -11.08 25.41 22.73
C ARG A 66 -11.78 26.02 21.52
N VAL A 67 -11.07 26.73 20.66
CA VAL A 67 -11.63 27.34 19.44
C VAL A 67 -11.80 26.30 18.32
N ILE A 68 -10.94 25.28 18.25
CA ILE A 68 -10.89 24.33 17.12
C ILE A 68 -11.73 23.07 17.37
N MET A 69 -12.01 22.68 18.62
CA MET A 69 -12.61 21.38 18.93
C MET A 69 -14.12 21.23 18.69
N ASP A 70 -14.91 22.31 18.64
CA ASP A 70 -16.37 22.22 18.75
C ASP A 70 -17.15 22.55 17.45
N ASP A 71 -16.45 22.87 16.35
CA ASP A 71 -17.12 23.30 15.14
C ASP A 71 -17.25 22.16 14.09
N PRO A 72 -18.47 21.77 13.68
CA PRO A 72 -18.69 20.77 12.62
C PRO A 72 -18.07 21.19 11.28
N THR A 73 -17.94 22.49 11.02
CA THR A 73 -17.24 23.06 9.86
C THR A 73 -15.75 22.75 9.91
N VAL A 74 -15.10 22.83 11.08
CA VAL A 74 -13.68 22.49 11.22
C VAL A 74 -13.46 21.01 10.94
N LYS A 75 -14.30 20.13 11.50
CA LYS A 75 -14.26 18.69 11.22
C LYS A 75 -14.48 18.39 9.74
N ASN A 76 -15.50 18.97 9.13
CA ASN A 76 -15.82 18.75 7.72
C ASN A 76 -14.72 19.30 6.80
N THR A 77 -14.17 20.47 7.12
CA THR A 77 -13.07 21.08 6.36
C THR A 77 -11.83 20.21 6.47
N MET A 78 -11.49 19.69 7.66
CA MET A 78 -10.38 18.78 7.84
C MET A 78 -10.58 17.48 7.03
N ILE A 79 -11.76 16.87 7.10
CA ILE A 79 -12.09 15.68 6.32
C ILE A 79 -11.93 15.98 4.83
N GLN A 80 -12.59 17.02 4.31
CA GLN A 80 -12.50 17.41 2.90
C GLN A 80 -11.08 17.73 2.47
N THR A 81 -10.29 18.36 3.32
CA THR A 81 -8.89 18.70 3.03
C THR A 81 -8.04 17.44 2.89
N ILE A 82 -8.22 16.46 3.78
CA ILE A 82 -7.46 15.20 3.81
C ILE A 82 -7.93 14.20 2.76
N THR A 83 -9.24 14.14 2.47
CA THR A 83 -9.81 13.20 1.51
C THR A 83 -9.78 13.70 0.07
N ASN A 84 -9.47 14.98 -0.17
CA ASN A 84 -9.33 15.51 -1.51
C ASN A 84 -8.02 14.99 -2.17
N PRO A 85 -8.11 14.12 -3.20
CA PRO A 85 -6.95 13.52 -3.86
C PRO A 85 -6.08 14.53 -4.62
N ASP A 86 -6.60 15.73 -4.90
CA ASP A 86 -5.91 16.78 -5.64
C ASP A 86 -5.25 17.83 -4.72
N ASN A 87 -5.34 17.66 -3.40
CA ASN A 87 -4.70 18.59 -2.48
C ASN A 87 -3.16 18.40 -2.47
N PRO A 88 -2.38 19.38 -2.97
CA PRO A 88 -0.92 19.26 -3.03
C PRO A 88 -0.27 19.17 -1.66
N HIS A 89 -0.87 19.78 -0.63
CA HIS A 89 -0.35 19.73 0.73
C HIS A 89 -0.48 18.35 1.35
N ILE A 90 -1.56 17.61 1.05
CA ILE A 90 -1.70 16.21 1.50
C ILE A 90 -0.66 15.33 0.82
N LYS A 91 -0.45 15.49 -0.49
CA LYS A 91 0.60 14.74 -1.21
C LYS A 91 1.99 14.99 -0.60
N GLN A 92 2.30 16.25 -0.25
CA GLN A 92 3.55 16.60 0.42
C GLN A 92 3.65 15.99 1.84
N LEU A 93 2.56 15.99 2.61
CA LEU A 93 2.54 15.37 3.94
C LEU A 93 2.81 13.86 3.88
N PHE A 94 2.26 13.15 2.90
CA PHE A 94 2.55 11.72 2.70
C PHE A 94 4.00 11.42 2.25
N GLN A 95 4.75 12.42 1.80
CA GLN A 95 6.18 12.29 1.51
C GLN A 95 7.05 12.42 2.77
N ASP A 96 6.51 12.97 3.88
CA ASP A 96 7.23 13.05 5.15
C ASP A 96 7.27 11.66 5.85
N PRO A 97 8.46 11.08 6.08
CA PRO A 97 8.60 9.79 6.75
C PRO A 97 8.01 9.76 8.17
N LYS A 98 8.02 10.88 8.91
CA LYS A 98 7.46 10.93 10.27
C LYS A 98 5.95 10.84 10.24
N PHE A 99 5.32 11.56 9.32
CA PHE A 99 3.89 11.52 9.09
C PHE A 99 3.48 10.11 8.61
N THR A 100 4.11 9.60 7.54
CA THR A 100 3.79 8.28 6.98
C THR A 100 4.04 7.15 7.96
N SER A 101 5.09 7.21 8.79
CA SER A 101 5.31 6.21 9.85
C SER A 101 4.19 6.23 10.89
N SER A 102 3.74 7.41 11.31
CA SER A 102 2.68 7.55 12.30
C SER A 102 1.34 7.08 11.74
N VAL A 103 1.01 7.48 10.52
CA VAL A 103 -0.20 7.02 9.80
C VAL A 103 -0.15 5.50 9.61
N ALA A 104 0.97 4.94 9.13
CA ALA A 104 1.11 3.51 8.94
C ALA A 104 0.99 2.72 10.25
N LYS A 105 1.51 3.24 11.37
CA LYS A 105 1.36 2.62 12.70
C LYS A 105 -0.10 2.59 13.14
N THR A 106 -0.82 3.70 12.98
CA THR A 106 -2.24 3.79 13.34
C THR A 106 -3.10 2.88 12.45
N LEU A 107 -2.83 2.86 11.15
CA LEU A 107 -3.57 2.04 10.19
C LEU A 107 -3.17 0.57 10.19
N LYS A 108 -2.10 0.17 10.89
CA LYS A 108 -1.54 -1.18 10.82
C LYS A 108 -2.56 -2.28 11.09
N ASN A 109 -3.40 -2.10 12.12
CA ASN A 109 -4.36 -3.12 12.53
C ASN A 109 -5.52 -3.21 11.54
N GLU A 110 -6.10 -2.08 11.15
CA GLU A 110 -7.18 -2.02 10.15
C GLU A 110 -6.70 -2.53 8.78
N ASN A 111 -5.50 -2.14 8.35
CA ASN A 111 -4.90 -2.60 7.10
C ASN A 111 -4.61 -4.11 7.13
N LYS A 112 -4.19 -4.66 8.28
CA LYS A 112 -4.03 -6.11 8.46
C LYS A 112 -5.37 -6.83 8.35
N GLN A 113 -6.43 -6.26 8.90
CA GLN A 113 -7.77 -6.82 8.84
C GLN A 113 -8.31 -6.78 7.40
N LEU A 114 -8.22 -5.61 6.75
CA LEU A 114 -8.56 -5.43 5.34
C LEU A 114 -7.81 -6.45 4.46
N MET A 115 -6.50 -6.61 4.64
CA MET A 115 -5.73 -7.58 3.86
C MET A 115 -6.20 -9.03 4.09
N LYS A 116 -6.55 -9.39 5.33
CA LYS A 116 -7.09 -10.73 5.63
C LYS A 116 -8.45 -10.96 4.98
N ASP A 117 -9.28 -9.93 4.92
CA ASP A 117 -10.61 -10.03 4.35
C ASP A 117 -10.53 -10.03 2.81
N LEU A 118 -9.64 -9.23 2.21
CA LEU A 118 -9.30 -9.30 0.80
C LEU A 118 -8.76 -10.69 0.41
N MET A 119 -7.92 -11.34 1.22
CA MET A 119 -7.47 -12.70 0.91
C MET A 119 -8.61 -13.74 0.83
N LYS A 120 -9.75 -13.47 1.45
CA LYS A 120 -10.95 -14.32 1.37
C LYS A 120 -11.88 -13.91 0.22
N ASP A 121 -11.66 -12.74 -0.37
CA ASP A 121 -12.47 -12.22 -1.45
C ASP A 121 -12.14 -12.93 -2.78
N PRO A 122 -13.15 -13.39 -3.55
CA PRO A 122 -12.92 -14.09 -4.81
C PRO A 122 -12.20 -13.28 -5.90
N GLU A 123 -12.43 -11.96 -5.98
CA GLU A 123 -11.79 -11.10 -6.99
C GLU A 123 -10.31 -10.90 -6.67
N TYR A 124 -9.99 -10.70 -5.39
CA TYR A 124 -8.60 -10.61 -4.94
C TYR A 124 -7.89 -11.96 -5.11
N GLN A 125 -8.54 -13.08 -4.80
CA GLN A 125 -7.99 -14.42 -5.06
C GLN A 125 -7.71 -14.64 -6.55
N LYS A 126 -8.59 -14.19 -7.44
CA LYS A 126 -8.37 -14.26 -8.89
C LYS A 126 -7.14 -13.45 -9.30
N SER A 127 -6.97 -12.26 -8.76
CA SER A 127 -5.81 -11.41 -8.99
C SER A 127 -4.52 -12.07 -8.46
N MET A 128 -4.59 -12.67 -7.26
CA MET A 128 -3.47 -13.43 -6.68
C MET A 128 -3.10 -14.67 -7.52
N MET A 129 -4.10 -15.38 -8.05
CA MET A 129 -3.87 -16.51 -8.96
C MET A 129 -3.23 -16.07 -10.29
N ALA A 130 -3.53 -14.87 -10.77
CA ALA A 130 -2.86 -14.32 -11.94
C ALA A 130 -1.37 -14.06 -11.64
N ILE A 131 -1.05 -13.53 -10.46
CA ILE A 131 0.34 -13.33 -10.01
C ILE A 131 1.08 -14.67 -9.88
N MET A 132 0.43 -15.72 -9.37
CA MET A 132 1.04 -17.06 -9.28
C MET A 132 1.31 -17.72 -10.65
N LYS A 133 0.69 -17.23 -11.73
CA LYS A 133 0.95 -17.69 -13.10
C LYS A 133 2.03 -16.88 -13.80
N ASP A 134 2.66 -15.94 -13.09
CA ASP A 134 3.76 -15.17 -13.65
C ASP A 134 4.98 -16.08 -13.93
N PRO A 135 5.70 -15.90 -15.05
CA PRO A 135 6.87 -16.70 -15.39
C PRO A 135 7.99 -16.69 -14.33
N GLU A 136 8.13 -15.62 -13.54
CA GLU A 136 9.11 -15.59 -12.44
C GLU A 136 8.71 -16.52 -11.30
N PHE A 137 7.42 -16.53 -10.95
CA PHE A 137 6.89 -17.44 -9.96
C PHE A 137 6.99 -18.90 -10.45
N GLU A 138 6.69 -19.14 -11.72
CA GLU A 138 6.84 -20.46 -12.35
C GLU A 138 8.28 -20.97 -12.27
N ARG A 139 9.29 -20.12 -12.56
CA ARG A 139 10.71 -20.50 -12.41
C ARG A 139 11.04 -20.88 -10.98
N GLY A 140 10.60 -20.09 -10.00
CA GLY A 140 10.80 -20.41 -8.58
C GLY A 140 10.16 -21.75 -8.19
N LEU A 141 8.98 -22.06 -8.74
CA LEU A 141 8.31 -23.34 -8.53
C LEU A 141 9.05 -24.51 -9.21
N LEU A 142 9.54 -24.33 -10.43
CA LEU A 142 10.35 -25.32 -11.14
C LEU A 142 11.64 -25.64 -10.38
N ASP A 143 12.29 -24.65 -9.80
CA ASP A 143 13.49 -24.85 -9.00
C ASP A 143 13.18 -25.56 -7.67
N LEU A 144 12.03 -25.27 -7.06
CA LEU A 144 11.54 -26.04 -5.90
C LEU A 144 11.30 -27.51 -6.28
N MET A 145 10.73 -27.80 -7.45
CA MET A 145 10.55 -29.18 -7.92
C MET A 145 11.89 -29.90 -8.19
N LYS A 146 12.94 -29.16 -8.56
CA LYS A 146 14.29 -29.72 -8.71
C LYS A 146 15.03 -29.91 -7.38
N SER A 147 14.47 -29.39 -6.27
CA SER A 147 15.07 -29.55 -4.95
C SER A 147 15.22 -31.03 -4.57
N SER A 148 16.24 -31.33 -3.75
CA SER A 148 16.49 -32.70 -3.28
C SER A 148 15.28 -33.28 -2.53
N THR A 149 14.61 -32.46 -1.72
CA THR A 149 13.43 -32.86 -0.94
C THR A 149 12.28 -33.26 -1.85
N TYR A 150 11.96 -32.44 -2.86
CA TYR A 150 10.90 -32.77 -3.81
C TYR A 150 11.25 -34.00 -4.65
N ARG A 151 12.50 -34.13 -5.10
CA ARG A 151 12.98 -35.33 -5.81
C ARG A 151 12.85 -36.61 -4.98
N LYS A 152 13.11 -36.56 -3.67
CA LYS A 152 12.90 -37.72 -2.78
C LYS A 152 11.44 -38.12 -2.71
N ALA A 153 10.53 -37.15 -2.49
CA ALA A 153 9.10 -37.42 -2.50
C ALA A 153 8.63 -37.99 -3.86
N GLN A 154 9.12 -37.41 -4.96
CA GLN A 154 8.82 -37.89 -6.30
C GLN A 154 9.33 -39.33 -6.55
N MET A 155 10.52 -39.66 -6.06
CA MET A 155 11.07 -41.02 -6.15
C MET A 155 10.25 -42.02 -5.35
N GLU A 156 9.77 -41.66 -4.16
CA GLU A 156 8.88 -42.53 -3.38
C GLU A 156 7.54 -42.75 -4.11
N ILE A 157 6.90 -41.69 -4.60
CA ILE A 157 5.68 -41.81 -5.42
C ILE A 157 5.92 -42.71 -6.65
N MET A 158 7.09 -42.59 -7.28
CA MET A 158 7.43 -43.42 -8.44
C MET A 158 7.65 -44.89 -8.06
N LYS A 159 8.27 -45.18 -6.91
CA LYS A 159 8.41 -46.55 -6.39
C LYS A 159 7.04 -47.15 -6.07
N GLU A 160 6.17 -46.40 -5.41
CA GLU A 160 4.80 -46.84 -5.11
C GLU A 160 4.00 -47.08 -6.40
N SER A 161 4.15 -46.20 -7.39
CA SER A 161 3.50 -46.37 -8.70
C SER A 161 3.97 -47.63 -9.43
N LEU A 162 5.26 -47.95 -9.38
CA LEU A 162 5.80 -49.19 -9.95
C LEU A 162 5.35 -50.46 -9.20
N GLN A 163 4.99 -50.33 -7.93
CA GLN A 163 4.42 -51.42 -7.14
C GLN A 163 2.92 -51.61 -7.41
N SER A 164 2.27 -50.69 -8.13
CA SER A 164 0.87 -50.84 -8.52
C SER A 164 0.69 -52.04 -9.45
N PRO A 165 -0.27 -52.95 -9.18
CA PRO A 165 -0.55 -54.10 -10.04
C PRO A 165 -0.81 -53.74 -11.50
N LEU A 166 -1.43 -52.58 -11.76
CA LEU A 166 -1.66 -52.09 -13.12
C LEU A 166 -0.34 -51.75 -13.84
N PHE A 167 0.58 -51.09 -13.16
CA PHE A 167 1.89 -50.76 -13.71
C PHE A 167 2.76 -52.00 -13.90
N GLN A 168 2.71 -52.96 -12.97
CA GLN A 168 3.42 -54.22 -13.10
C GLN A 168 2.93 -55.02 -14.32
N GLN A 169 1.61 -55.08 -14.53
CA GLN A 169 1.04 -55.75 -15.70
C GLN A 169 1.43 -55.07 -17.02
N GLU A 170 1.38 -53.74 -17.10
CA GLU A 170 1.86 -52.98 -18.25
C GLU A 170 3.36 -53.22 -18.50
N LEU A 171 4.18 -53.21 -17.44
CA LEU A 171 5.62 -53.47 -17.55
C LEU A 171 5.90 -54.90 -18.05
N LEU A 172 5.17 -55.90 -17.54
CA LEU A 172 5.28 -57.28 -18.00
C LEU A 172 4.89 -57.41 -19.48
N LYS A 173 3.77 -56.81 -19.90
CA LYS A 173 3.36 -56.79 -21.32
C LYS A 173 4.42 -56.13 -22.21
N LEU A 174 5.00 -55.02 -21.75
CA LEU A 174 6.06 -54.32 -22.48
C LEU A 174 7.32 -55.18 -22.60
N MET A 175 7.72 -55.86 -21.52
CA MET A 175 8.85 -56.79 -21.52
C MET A 175 8.62 -57.98 -22.45
N THR A 176 7.41 -58.58 -22.44
CA THR A 176 7.05 -59.66 -23.36
C THR A 176 7.13 -59.20 -24.81
N LYS A 177 6.56 -58.04 -25.13
CA LYS A 177 6.61 -57.47 -26.49
C LYS A 177 8.03 -57.13 -26.94
N ALA A 178 8.87 -56.60 -26.05
CA ALA A 178 10.27 -56.32 -26.34
C ALA A 178 11.08 -57.62 -26.58
N ALA A 179 10.80 -58.68 -25.81
CA ALA A 179 11.41 -59.99 -26.00
C ALA A 179 10.97 -60.64 -27.33
N GLU A 180 9.68 -60.52 -27.69
CA GLU A 180 9.16 -60.95 -28.99
C GLU A 180 9.81 -60.20 -30.16
N GLN A 181 10.05 -58.89 -30.02
CA GLN A 181 10.75 -58.09 -31.03
C GLN A 181 12.23 -58.45 -31.14
N MET A 182 12.92 -58.73 -30.04
CA MET A 182 14.30 -59.23 -30.09
C MET A 182 14.38 -60.64 -30.69
N SER A 183 13.43 -61.53 -30.39
CA SER A 183 13.42 -62.89 -30.94
C SER A 183 13.09 -62.90 -32.44
N THR A 184 12.18 -62.04 -32.90
CA THR A 184 11.94 -61.84 -34.35
C THR A 184 13.10 -61.15 -35.06
N THR A 185 13.80 -60.22 -34.41
CA THR A 185 15.02 -59.58 -34.97
C THR A 185 16.19 -60.58 -35.05
N ASN A 186 16.36 -61.47 -34.06
CA ASN A 186 17.34 -62.55 -34.12
C ASN A 186 16.99 -63.64 -35.15
N MET A 187 15.71 -63.92 -35.42
CA MET A 187 15.32 -64.81 -36.52
C MET A 187 15.54 -64.21 -37.92
N MET A 188 15.55 -62.88 -38.07
CA MET A 188 15.91 -62.24 -39.36
C MET A 188 17.43 -62.17 -39.62
N THR A 189 18.28 -62.40 -38.60
CA THR A 189 19.75 -62.30 -38.75
C THR A 189 20.47 -63.66 -38.77
N GLN A 190 19.75 -64.77 -38.60
CA GLN A 190 20.31 -66.13 -38.63
C GLN A 190 19.60 -67.01 -39.66
N GLY A 191 19.45 -66.51 -40.88
CA GLY A 191 18.72 -67.19 -41.96
C GLY A 191 19.31 -67.01 -43.34
N GLN A 192 20.63 -66.78 -43.49
CA GLN A 192 21.24 -66.85 -44.82
C GLN A 192 22.74 -67.16 -44.78
N LYS A 193 23.07 -68.45 -44.79
CA LYS A 193 24.35 -68.91 -45.33
C LYS A 193 24.15 -70.27 -46.02
N GLY A 194 24.23 -70.27 -47.35
CA GLY A 194 24.45 -71.48 -48.13
C GLY A 194 23.87 -71.46 -49.54
N GLY A 195 24.70 -71.20 -50.55
CA GLY A 195 24.55 -71.85 -51.87
C GLY A 195 24.38 -70.95 -53.11
N GLY A 196 25.50 -70.46 -53.65
CA GLY A 196 25.92 -70.54 -55.06
C GLY A 196 25.05 -69.96 -56.19
N GLY A 197 25.65 -69.10 -57.03
CA GLY A 197 25.21 -68.93 -58.42
C GLY A 197 25.40 -67.54 -59.07
N GLN A 198 26.65 -67.23 -59.43
CA GLN A 198 27.11 -66.60 -60.69
C GLN A 198 26.31 -65.47 -61.39
N GLY A 199 27.02 -64.36 -61.63
CA GLY A 199 26.78 -63.37 -62.70
C GLY A 199 26.07 -62.11 -62.20
N GLY A 200 26.53 -60.88 -62.42
CA GLY A 200 27.64 -60.32 -63.16
C GLY A 200 27.39 -58.81 -63.28
N GLY A 201 28.46 -58.02 -63.37
CA GLY A 201 28.40 -56.67 -63.93
C GLY A 201 28.24 -55.49 -62.96
N GLN A 202 29.35 -54.73 -62.86
CA GLN A 202 29.42 -53.26 -63.11
C GLN A 202 28.67 -52.36 -62.11
N GLY A 203 29.26 -51.36 -61.45
CA GLY A 203 30.50 -50.62 -61.61
C GLY A 203 30.28 -49.20 -61.04
N GLY A 204 31.35 -48.57 -60.53
CA GLY A 204 31.38 -47.18 -60.05
C GLY A 204 31.11 -47.07 -58.54
N GLY A 205 32.09 -46.76 -57.68
CA GLY A 205 33.01 -45.61 -57.72
C GLY A 205 32.32 -44.46 -57.00
N GLY A 206 32.83 -43.80 -55.97
CA GLY A 206 34.09 -43.73 -55.27
C GLY A 206 34.02 -42.46 -54.39
N GLN A 207 35.03 -42.25 -53.54
CA GLN A 207 35.34 -40.98 -52.84
C GLN A 207 34.56 -40.76 -51.52
N GLY A 208 35.15 -40.66 -50.33
CA GLY A 208 36.56 -40.51 -49.94
C GLY A 208 36.89 -39.07 -49.54
N GLY A 209 37.33 -38.90 -48.28
CA GLY A 209 37.99 -37.70 -47.73
C GLY A 209 37.01 -36.66 -47.20
N GLY A 210 37.06 -36.25 -45.93
CA GLY A 210 38.17 -35.50 -45.32
C GLY A 210 37.97 -34.02 -45.67
N GLY A 211 37.92 -33.04 -44.78
CA GLY A 211 38.43 -32.82 -43.45
C GLY A 211 38.50 -31.30 -43.25
N ASP A 212 38.87 -30.89 -42.05
CA ASP A 212 39.36 -29.55 -41.65
C ASP A 212 38.39 -28.38 -41.39
N LYS A 213 38.30 -28.09 -40.08
CA LYS A 213 38.71 -26.84 -39.39
C LYS A 213 38.22 -25.48 -39.94
N SER A 214 37.59 -24.72 -39.04
CA SER A 214 38.06 -23.39 -38.60
C SER A 214 37.24 -22.98 -37.36
N GLY A 215 37.84 -22.73 -36.19
CA GLY A 215 38.39 -21.42 -35.78
C GLY A 215 37.23 -20.54 -35.27
N GLY A 216 37.01 -20.36 -33.95
CA GLY A 216 37.69 -19.38 -33.09
C GLY A 216 37.25 -17.95 -33.47
N GLY A 217 36.74 -17.05 -32.64
CA GLY A 217 36.55 -16.90 -31.21
C GLY A 217 36.22 -15.40 -30.95
N GLN A 218 35.94 -15.05 -29.69
CA GLN A 218 36.00 -13.69 -29.12
C GLN A 218 34.83 -12.74 -29.46
N GLY A 219 34.03 -12.28 -28.49
CA GLY A 219 34.32 -11.15 -27.56
C GLY A 219 33.29 -10.05 -27.92
N GLY A 220 32.50 -9.44 -27.03
CA GLY A 220 32.85 -8.70 -25.82
C GLY A 220 32.48 -7.21 -26.03
N SER A 221 32.01 -6.55 -24.96
CA SER A 221 31.55 -5.14 -24.83
C SER A 221 30.13 -4.86 -25.35
N GLY A 222 29.28 -4.05 -24.70
CA GLY A 222 29.47 -3.16 -23.56
C GLY A 222 28.61 -1.92 -23.77
N THR A 223 27.59 -1.74 -22.93
CA THR A 223 26.97 -0.48 -22.47
C THR A 223 26.06 -0.83 -21.30
#